data_AF-A0A9X1X0H1-F1
#
_entry.id   AF-A0A9X1X0H1-F1
#
_cell.length_a   1.000
_cell.length_b   1.000
_cell.length_c   1.000
_cell.angle_alpha   90.00
_cell.angle_beta   90.00
_cell.angle_gamma   90.00
#
_symmetry.space_group_name_H-M   'P 1'
#
loop_
_entity.id
_entity.type
_entity.pdbx_description
1 polymer ?
#
loop_
_entity_poly.entity_id
_entity_poly.type
_entity_poly.pdbx_seq_one_letter_code
_entity_poly.pdbx_strand_id
1 'polypeptide(L)'
;MVFFTRQLKAALFALLMLLNLASVAQQAETAKGLKDYYKSFFPIGVAVSPYVLRDSATAAFIVKNFNSVTPENAMKMGPIHPEENRYNWRDADAIVDFATAHGIRVRGHNLCWHEQTPEWMFYDKAGKQVTKEVLLQRLKDHITTVVNRYKGKIYAWDVVNEAIDDDSTQFLRNSMWYKICGEDFIAKAFEYAHEADPNAVLFYNDYNTERPEKRERVYRLLKKLVDAHVPINAVGLQAHWSIYEPTRQELETAIKKFASLGLKVQFTELDISVYPWEKNKRELRPGEDMSYSDERKQKQGDQYQMVFEVFRKYKKNVTGVTFWNISDRYTWLDGYPVPGRKNYPLLFDKNLKPKEAFWRVVNF
;
A
#
# COMPACT_ATOMS: atom_id res chain seq x y z
N MET A 1 -37.02 -24.25 53.75
CA MET A 1 -37.52 -23.90 52.39
C MET A 1 -37.16 -22.47 51.94
N VAL A 2 -37.01 -21.49 52.85
CA VAL A 2 -36.70 -20.07 52.50
C VAL A 2 -35.22 -19.80 52.16
N PHE A 3 -34.28 -20.60 52.69
CA PHE A 3 -32.84 -20.44 52.37
C PHE A 3 -32.48 -20.91 50.95
N PHE A 4 -33.11 -21.99 50.49
CA PHE A 4 -32.86 -22.56 49.16
C PHE A 4 -33.30 -21.61 48.03
N THR A 5 -34.39 -20.86 48.25
CA THR A 5 -34.93 -19.90 47.28
C THR A 5 -34.08 -18.64 47.15
N ARG A 6 -33.35 -18.22 48.19
CA ARG A 6 -32.40 -17.09 48.09
C ARG A 6 -31.14 -17.44 47.30
N GLN A 7 -30.60 -18.65 47.49
CA GLN A 7 -29.42 -19.10 46.75
C GLN A 7 -29.74 -19.33 45.26
N LEU A 8 -30.92 -19.87 44.94
CA LEU A 8 -31.36 -20.03 43.54
C LEU A 8 -31.50 -18.68 42.82
N LYS A 9 -32.04 -17.66 43.50
CA LYS A 9 -32.18 -16.31 42.94
C LYS A 9 -30.83 -15.63 42.72
N ALA A 10 -29.88 -15.80 43.64
CA ALA A 10 -28.52 -15.27 43.49
C ALA A 10 -27.77 -15.94 42.33
N ALA A 11 -27.89 -17.27 42.18
CA ALA A 11 -27.29 -18.01 41.07
C ALA A 11 -27.89 -17.61 39.71
N LEU A 12 -29.21 -17.43 39.64
CA LEU A 12 -29.89 -16.99 38.41
C LEU A 12 -29.49 -15.56 38.03
N PHE A 13 -29.33 -14.66 39.00
CA PHE A 13 -28.88 -13.29 38.78
C PHE A 13 -27.43 -13.22 38.31
N ALA A 14 -26.53 -14.03 38.89
CA ALA A 14 -25.15 -14.16 38.42
C ALA A 14 -25.06 -14.72 37.00
N LEU A 15 -25.89 -15.71 36.65
CA LEU A 15 -25.96 -16.27 35.29
C LEU A 15 -26.47 -15.23 34.27
N LEU A 16 -27.49 -14.45 34.62
CA LEU A 16 -28.00 -13.35 33.79
C LEU A 16 -26.97 -12.23 33.60
N MET A 17 -26.18 -11.89 34.62
CA MET A 17 -25.08 -10.94 34.48
C MET A 17 -23.97 -11.48 33.57
N LEU A 18 -23.59 -12.76 33.72
CA LEU A 18 -22.59 -13.41 32.87
C LEU A 18 -23.04 -13.48 31.40
N LEU A 19 -24.31 -13.80 31.16
CA LEU A 19 -24.89 -13.82 29.80
C LEU A 19 -24.94 -12.41 29.19
N ASN A 20 -25.29 -11.38 29.96
CA ASN A 20 -25.25 -9.99 29.50
C ASN A 20 -23.82 -9.54 29.20
N LEU A 21 -22.85 -9.84 30.07
CA LEU A 21 -21.44 -9.52 29.83
C LEU A 21 -20.87 -10.24 28.60
N ALA A 22 -21.23 -11.51 28.39
CA ALA A 22 -20.84 -12.26 27.20
C ALA A 22 -21.48 -11.66 25.93
N SER A 23 -22.75 -11.25 25.98
CA SER A 23 -23.43 -10.61 24.84
C SER A 23 -22.81 -9.25 24.48
N VAL A 24 -22.44 -8.45 25.48
CA VAL A 24 -21.79 -7.14 25.28
C VAL A 24 -20.36 -7.30 24.78
N ALA A 25 -19.62 -8.29 25.28
CA ALA A 25 -18.28 -8.62 24.77
C ALA A 25 -18.33 -9.10 23.31
N GLN A 26 -19.26 -9.99 22.97
CA GLN A 26 -19.48 -10.46 21.60
C GLN A 26 -19.88 -9.31 20.66
N GLN A 27 -20.76 -8.41 21.12
CA GLN A 27 -21.21 -7.26 20.35
C GLN A 27 -20.09 -6.21 20.16
N ALA A 28 -19.26 -5.99 21.19
CA ALA A 28 -18.08 -5.12 21.11
C ALA A 28 -16.99 -5.70 20.18
N GLU A 29 -16.85 -7.02 20.12
CA GLU A 29 -15.93 -7.71 19.20
C GLU A 29 -16.43 -7.64 17.75
N THR A 30 -17.74 -7.72 17.52
CA THR A 30 -18.33 -7.48 16.17
C THR A 30 -18.24 -6.03 15.70
N ALA A 31 -18.02 -5.07 16.60
CA ALA A 31 -17.95 -3.64 16.28
C ALA A 31 -16.57 -3.19 15.77
N LYS A 32 -15.47 -3.81 16.23
CA LYS A 32 -14.10 -3.41 15.84
C LYS A 32 -13.82 -3.69 14.36
N GLY A 33 -13.14 -2.75 13.71
CA GLY A 33 -12.50 -2.95 12.41
C GLY A 33 -10.99 -3.15 12.55
N LEU A 34 -10.33 -3.58 11.48
CA LEU A 34 -8.88 -3.82 11.47
C LEU A 34 -8.06 -2.63 12.01
N LYS A 35 -8.38 -1.41 11.60
CA LYS A 35 -7.74 -0.16 12.07
C LYS A 35 -7.76 0.01 13.59
N ASP A 36 -8.76 -0.51 14.29
CA ASP A 36 -8.94 -0.28 15.73
C ASP A 36 -7.91 -1.05 16.56
N TYR A 37 -7.47 -2.22 16.07
CA TYR A 37 -6.39 -3.01 16.68
C TYR A 37 -5.03 -2.31 16.57
N TYR A 38 -4.85 -1.47 15.56
CA TYR A 38 -3.57 -0.80 15.26
C TYR A 38 -3.53 0.68 15.61
N LYS A 39 -4.57 1.23 16.25
CA LYS A 39 -4.69 2.66 16.56
C LYS A 39 -3.49 3.27 17.31
N SER A 40 -2.82 2.47 18.16
CA SER A 40 -1.64 2.87 18.95
C SER A 40 -0.29 2.56 18.26
N PHE A 41 -0.33 2.11 17.01
CA PHE A 41 0.84 1.71 16.23
C PHE A 41 0.96 2.56 14.98
N PHE A 42 0.04 2.43 14.03
CA PHE A 42 0.07 3.12 12.74
C PHE A 42 -1.29 3.05 12.03
N PRO A 43 -1.57 3.93 11.05
CA PRO A 43 -2.71 3.80 10.16
C PRO A 43 -2.70 2.49 9.37
N ILE A 44 -3.89 1.94 9.17
CA ILE A 44 -4.15 0.78 8.29
C ILE A 44 -4.88 1.30 7.07
N GLY A 45 -4.23 1.16 5.92
CA GLY A 45 -4.71 1.62 4.63
C GLY A 45 -5.18 0.50 3.71
N VAL A 46 -5.89 0.90 2.64
CA VAL A 46 -6.28 0.00 1.56
C VAL A 46 -6.25 0.72 0.21
N ALA A 47 -5.76 0.04 -0.83
CA ALA A 47 -5.84 0.52 -2.20
C ALA A 47 -7.24 0.31 -2.77
N VAL A 48 -7.78 1.34 -3.42
CA VAL A 48 -9.16 1.34 -3.92
C VAL A 48 -9.25 1.88 -5.35
N SER A 49 -10.21 1.35 -6.09
CA SER A 49 -10.72 1.96 -7.32
C SER A 49 -11.96 2.81 -7.01
N PRO A 50 -12.36 3.78 -7.85
CA PRO A 50 -13.57 4.56 -7.59
C PRO A 50 -14.85 3.71 -7.63
N TYR A 51 -14.84 2.58 -8.35
CA TYR A 51 -16.02 1.72 -8.54
C TYR A 51 -16.43 1.01 -7.26
N VAL A 52 -15.45 0.53 -6.47
CA VAL A 52 -15.74 -0.17 -5.21
C VAL A 52 -16.35 0.74 -4.14
N LEU A 53 -16.20 2.06 -4.28
CA LEU A 53 -16.78 3.06 -3.39
C LEU A 53 -18.27 3.32 -3.66
N ARG A 54 -18.79 2.91 -4.82
CA ARG A 54 -20.22 3.04 -5.17
C ARG A 54 -21.08 1.94 -4.56
N ASP A 55 -20.47 0.79 -4.23
CA ASP A 55 -21.14 -0.28 -3.52
C ASP A 55 -21.20 0.04 -2.02
N SER A 56 -22.40 0.29 -1.52
CA SER A 56 -22.61 0.72 -0.13
C SER A 56 -22.04 -0.26 0.91
N ALA A 57 -22.10 -1.56 0.64
CA ALA A 57 -21.55 -2.59 1.53
C ALA A 57 -20.02 -2.54 1.58
N THR A 58 -19.36 -2.42 0.43
CA THR A 58 -17.90 -2.27 0.33
C THR A 58 -17.44 -0.94 0.91
N ALA A 59 -18.14 0.17 0.64
CA ALA A 59 -17.86 1.46 1.23
C ALA A 59 -17.94 1.43 2.77
N ALA A 60 -19.02 0.88 3.33
CA ALA A 60 -19.17 0.70 4.78
C ALA A 60 -18.07 -0.21 5.36
N PHE A 61 -17.69 -1.26 4.63
CA PHE A 61 -16.59 -2.14 5.01
C PHE A 61 -15.24 -1.39 5.06
N ILE A 62 -14.97 -0.52 4.10
CA ILE A 62 -13.76 0.31 4.07
C ILE A 62 -13.74 1.25 5.28
N VAL A 63 -14.83 1.98 5.51
CA VAL A 63 -14.97 2.91 6.66
C VAL A 63 -14.78 2.18 7.99
N LYS A 64 -15.29 0.95 8.12
CA LYS A 64 -15.09 0.14 9.31
C LYS A 64 -13.62 -0.24 9.51
N ASN A 65 -12.95 -0.76 8.47
CA ASN A 65 -11.68 -1.45 8.63
C ASN A 65 -10.43 -0.59 8.43
N PHE A 66 -10.51 0.54 7.71
CA PHE A 66 -9.34 1.31 7.29
C PHE A 66 -9.46 2.79 7.67
N ASN A 67 -8.31 3.45 7.88
CA ASN A 67 -8.21 4.89 8.14
C ASN A 67 -7.21 5.61 7.20
N SER A 68 -6.78 4.91 6.15
CA SER A 68 -6.10 5.49 4.99
C SER A 68 -6.60 4.81 3.70
N VAL A 69 -6.58 5.52 2.58
CA VAL A 69 -6.79 4.95 1.25
C VAL A 69 -5.70 5.39 0.29
N THR A 70 -5.43 4.54 -0.71
CA THR A 70 -4.56 4.86 -1.85
C THR A 70 -5.37 4.64 -3.13
N PRO A 71 -5.46 5.62 -4.05
CA PRO A 71 -6.05 5.38 -5.37
C PRO A 71 -5.20 4.39 -6.16
N GLU A 72 -5.70 3.18 -6.38
CA GLU A 72 -4.93 2.07 -6.98
C GLU A 72 -4.39 2.42 -8.37
N ASN A 73 -5.18 3.16 -9.16
CA ASN A 73 -4.80 3.60 -10.51
C ASN A 73 -5.17 5.05 -10.81
N ALA A 74 -6.20 5.61 -10.16
CA ALA A 74 -6.80 6.88 -10.57
C ALA A 74 -5.87 8.10 -10.45
N MET A 75 -4.80 8.01 -9.65
CA MET A 75 -3.79 9.07 -9.49
C MET A 75 -2.46 8.79 -10.18
N LYS A 76 -2.34 7.70 -10.95
CA LYS A 76 -1.17 7.45 -11.78
C LYS A 76 -1.15 8.44 -12.95
N MET A 77 0.04 8.72 -13.47
CA MET A 77 0.27 9.78 -14.46
C MET A 77 -0.65 9.70 -15.69
N GLY A 78 -0.76 8.53 -16.32
CA GLY A 78 -1.60 8.32 -17.50
C GLY A 78 -3.09 8.54 -17.22
N PRO A 79 -3.68 7.87 -16.21
CA PRO A 79 -5.06 8.10 -15.82
C PRO A 79 -5.41 9.55 -15.46
N ILE A 80 -4.53 10.27 -14.75
CA ILE A 80 -4.83 11.63 -14.26
C ILE A 80 -4.47 12.74 -15.25
N HIS A 81 -3.42 12.56 -16.07
CA HIS A 81 -2.91 13.56 -17.01
C HIS A 81 -2.65 12.96 -18.42
N PRO A 82 -3.70 12.42 -19.08
CA PRO A 82 -3.54 11.63 -20.30
C PRO A 82 -3.02 12.41 -21.52
N GLU A 83 -3.23 13.72 -21.58
CA GLU A 83 -2.79 14.60 -22.68
C GLU A 83 -2.29 15.93 -22.11
N GLU A 84 -1.34 16.58 -22.82
CA GLU A 84 -0.60 17.78 -22.35
C GLU A 84 -1.48 18.90 -21.78
N ASN A 85 -2.69 19.08 -22.32
CA ASN A 85 -3.61 20.14 -21.90
C ASN A 85 -4.93 19.58 -21.33
N ARG A 86 -4.95 18.31 -20.92
CA ARG A 86 -6.16 17.66 -20.38
C ARG A 86 -5.86 16.78 -19.18
N TYR A 87 -6.48 17.14 -18.06
CA TYR A 87 -6.53 16.30 -16.87
C TYR A 87 -7.87 15.59 -16.73
N ASN A 88 -7.85 14.39 -16.15
CA ASN A 88 -9.03 13.64 -15.78
C ASN A 88 -9.11 13.53 -14.25
N TRP A 89 -9.93 14.40 -13.65
CA TRP A 89 -10.06 14.49 -12.19
C TRP A 89 -11.12 13.56 -11.61
N ARG A 90 -12.08 13.10 -12.41
CA ARG A 90 -13.32 12.45 -11.96
C ARG A 90 -13.07 11.34 -10.95
N ASP A 91 -12.18 10.41 -11.28
CA ASP A 91 -11.98 9.19 -10.51
C ASP A 91 -11.13 9.43 -9.26
N ALA A 92 -10.15 10.33 -9.33
CA ALA A 92 -9.32 10.72 -8.19
C ALA A 92 -10.11 11.60 -7.20
N ASP A 93 -10.89 12.57 -7.69
CA ASP A 93 -11.79 13.40 -6.88
C ASP A 93 -12.79 12.53 -6.11
N ALA A 94 -13.43 11.55 -6.77
CA ALA A 94 -14.39 10.66 -6.12
C ALA A 94 -13.79 9.89 -4.91
N ILE A 95 -12.52 9.47 -5.00
CA ILE A 95 -11.84 8.79 -3.90
C ILE A 95 -11.48 9.78 -2.79
N VAL A 96 -10.98 10.97 -3.15
CA VAL A 96 -10.62 12.01 -2.17
C VAL A 96 -11.86 12.53 -1.43
N ASP A 97 -12.97 12.73 -2.13
CA ASP A 97 -14.23 13.19 -1.54
C ASP A 97 -14.81 12.13 -0.60
N PHE A 98 -14.81 10.84 -1.00
CA PHE A 98 -15.17 9.74 -0.11
C PHE A 98 -14.30 9.74 1.16
N ALA A 99 -12.99 9.84 0.99
CA ALA A 99 -12.06 9.80 2.12
C ALA A 99 -12.29 11.00 3.06
N THR A 100 -12.48 12.20 2.50
CA THR A 100 -12.76 13.44 3.25
C THR A 100 -14.06 13.33 4.03
N ALA A 101 -15.14 12.84 3.40
CA ALA A 101 -16.45 12.68 4.03
C ALA A 101 -16.44 11.69 5.22
N HIS A 102 -15.49 10.76 5.24
CA HIS A 102 -15.37 9.74 6.29
C HIS A 102 -14.16 9.93 7.21
N GLY A 103 -13.43 11.05 7.10
CA GLY A 103 -12.24 11.33 7.92
C GLY A 103 -11.10 10.32 7.69
N ILE A 104 -11.02 9.75 6.49
CA ILE A 104 -9.98 8.81 6.07
C ILE A 104 -8.86 9.59 5.37
N ARG A 105 -7.61 9.25 5.68
CA ARG A 105 -6.43 9.87 5.05
C ARG A 105 -6.25 9.38 3.62
N VAL A 106 -5.66 10.18 2.76
CA VAL A 106 -5.34 9.78 1.37
C VAL A 106 -3.83 9.81 1.13
N ARG A 107 -3.29 8.71 0.60
CA ARG A 107 -1.96 8.64 -0.02
C ARG A 107 -2.11 8.84 -1.52
N GLY A 108 -1.40 9.80 -2.09
CA GLY A 108 -1.34 9.98 -3.54
C GLY A 108 -0.33 9.02 -4.18
N HIS A 109 -0.79 8.23 -5.15
CA HIS A 109 0.02 7.24 -5.86
C HIS A 109 -0.26 7.34 -7.37
N ASN A 110 0.66 7.81 -8.20
CA ASN A 110 2.01 8.33 -7.92
C ASN A 110 2.33 9.47 -8.91
N LEU A 111 3.36 10.27 -8.64
CA LEU A 111 3.67 11.47 -9.42
C LEU A 111 4.67 11.25 -10.57
N CYS A 112 5.55 10.26 -10.45
CA CYS A 112 6.57 9.96 -11.46
C CYS A 112 6.87 8.46 -11.49
N TRP A 113 6.49 7.78 -12.57
CA TRP A 113 6.67 6.33 -12.72
C TRP A 113 6.85 5.89 -14.18
N HIS A 114 7.65 4.87 -14.42
CA HIS A 114 8.05 4.47 -15.77
C HIS A 114 6.96 3.74 -16.58
N GLU A 115 6.04 3.00 -15.94
CA GLU A 115 5.15 2.06 -16.65
C GLU A 115 3.88 2.72 -17.21
N GLN A 116 3.34 3.75 -16.55
CA GLN A 116 2.09 4.40 -16.95
C GLN A 116 2.24 5.92 -17.13
N THR A 117 3.42 6.37 -17.56
CA THR A 117 3.59 7.75 -18.05
C THR A 117 3.02 7.86 -19.47
N PRO A 118 2.17 8.85 -19.76
CA PRO A 118 1.62 9.03 -21.10
C PRO A 118 2.70 9.56 -22.07
N GLU A 119 2.72 9.02 -23.30
CA GLU A 119 3.80 9.25 -24.28
C GLU A 119 4.05 10.72 -24.62
N TRP A 120 3.02 11.56 -24.57
CA TRP A 120 3.14 13.00 -24.85
C TRP A 120 4.17 13.69 -23.95
N MET A 121 4.48 13.13 -22.77
CA MET A 121 5.53 13.66 -21.90
C MET A 121 6.90 13.59 -22.59
N PHE A 122 7.19 12.49 -23.28
CA PHE A 122 8.52 12.17 -23.81
C PHE A 122 8.75 12.60 -25.26
N TYR A 123 7.68 12.81 -26.02
CA TYR A 123 7.75 13.12 -27.45
C TYR A 123 7.06 14.46 -27.77
N ASP A 124 7.52 15.12 -28.82
CA ASP A 124 6.84 16.25 -29.43
C ASP A 124 5.77 15.81 -30.44
N LYS A 125 5.07 16.77 -31.05
CA LYS A 125 4.02 16.49 -32.04
C LYS A 125 4.54 15.84 -33.33
N ALA A 126 5.85 15.91 -33.59
CA ALA A 126 6.50 15.26 -34.72
C ALA A 126 7.02 13.85 -34.36
N GLY A 127 6.79 13.37 -33.13
CA GLY A 127 7.25 12.07 -32.65
C GLY A 127 8.73 12.06 -32.27
N LYS A 128 9.39 13.21 -32.16
CA LYS A 128 10.78 13.29 -31.74
C LYS A 128 10.87 13.36 -30.22
N GLN A 129 11.86 12.66 -29.66
CA GLN A 129 12.15 12.73 -28.22
C GLN A 129 12.46 14.18 -27.82
N VAL A 130 11.82 14.65 -26.74
CA VAL A 130 12.04 16.01 -26.23
C VAL A 130 13.37 16.14 -25.49
N THR A 131 13.81 17.38 -25.30
CA THR A 131 15.02 17.67 -24.52
C THR A 131 14.78 17.47 -23.02
N LYS A 132 15.86 17.39 -22.25
CA LYS A 132 15.83 17.35 -20.78
C LYS A 132 15.04 18.50 -20.19
N GLU A 133 15.22 19.71 -20.69
CA GLU A 133 14.58 20.92 -20.20
C GLU A 133 13.07 20.85 -20.39
N VAL A 134 12.62 20.40 -21.57
CA VAL A 134 11.19 20.23 -21.86
C VAL A 134 10.57 19.15 -20.98
N LEU A 135 11.23 18.00 -20.81
CA LEU A 135 10.69 16.93 -19.98
C LEU A 135 10.62 17.31 -18.49
N LEU A 136 11.65 17.99 -17.96
CA LEU A 136 11.63 18.48 -16.58
C LEU A 136 10.56 19.55 -16.37
N GLN A 137 10.33 20.43 -17.34
CA GLN A 137 9.25 21.40 -17.28
C GLN A 137 7.88 20.71 -17.26
N ARG A 138 7.65 19.73 -18.14
CA ARG A 138 6.40 18.93 -18.16
C ARG A 138 6.17 18.17 -16.86
N LEU A 139 7.24 17.62 -16.27
CA LEU A 139 7.18 16.97 -14.95
C LEU A 139 6.83 17.99 -13.86
N LYS A 140 7.44 19.18 -13.88
CA LYS A 140 7.13 20.26 -12.93
C LYS A 140 5.66 20.66 -13.01
N ASP A 141 5.16 20.89 -14.21
CA ASP A 141 3.78 21.34 -14.43
C ASP A 141 2.78 20.26 -14.01
N HIS A 142 3.06 19.00 -14.32
CA HIS A 142 2.26 17.86 -13.86
C HIS A 142 2.21 17.77 -12.33
N ILE A 143 3.37 17.73 -11.67
CA ILE A 143 3.45 17.62 -10.21
C ILE A 143 2.78 18.81 -9.55
N THR A 144 3.09 20.02 -10.00
CA THR A 144 2.54 21.26 -9.43
C THR A 144 1.01 21.27 -9.54
N THR A 145 0.46 20.91 -10.71
CA THR A 145 -1.00 20.92 -10.92
C THR A 145 -1.71 19.86 -10.08
N VAL A 146 -1.19 18.62 -10.06
CA VAL A 146 -1.80 17.51 -9.30
C VAL A 146 -1.69 17.75 -7.80
N VAL A 147 -0.51 18.11 -7.30
CA VAL A 147 -0.28 18.32 -5.86
C VAL A 147 -1.08 19.53 -5.37
N ASN A 148 -1.10 20.65 -6.10
CA ASN A 148 -1.88 21.84 -5.70
C ASN A 148 -3.38 21.56 -5.61
N ARG A 149 -3.94 20.75 -6.53
CA ARG A 149 -5.37 20.40 -6.49
C ARG A 149 -5.77 19.72 -5.19
N TYR A 150 -4.92 18.85 -4.67
CA TYR A 150 -5.19 18.03 -3.48
C TYR A 150 -4.46 18.50 -2.22
N LYS A 151 -3.86 19.69 -2.26
CA LYS A 151 -3.15 20.30 -1.14
C LYS A 151 -4.03 20.33 0.11
N GLY A 152 -3.50 19.84 1.22
CA GLY A 152 -4.22 19.70 2.49
C GLY A 152 -5.26 18.57 2.57
N LYS A 153 -5.56 17.86 1.47
CA LYS A 153 -6.43 16.67 1.46
C LYS A 153 -5.64 15.36 1.39
N ILE A 154 -4.47 15.38 0.76
CA ILE A 154 -3.54 14.25 0.68
C ILE A 154 -2.42 14.45 1.70
N TYR A 155 -2.17 13.45 2.54
CA TYR A 155 -1.14 13.57 3.60
C TYR A 155 0.25 13.15 3.11
N ALA A 156 0.33 12.32 2.07
CA ALA A 156 1.56 11.75 1.56
C ALA A 156 1.49 11.51 0.06
N TRP A 157 2.63 11.67 -0.61
CA TRP A 157 2.79 11.36 -2.03
C TRP A 157 3.90 10.35 -2.24
N ASP A 158 3.61 9.29 -2.99
CA ASP A 158 4.63 8.50 -3.67
C ASP A 158 5.13 9.34 -4.85
N VAL A 159 6.21 10.10 -4.63
CA VAL A 159 6.73 11.09 -5.58
C VAL A 159 7.40 10.40 -6.76
N VAL A 160 8.29 9.46 -6.47
CA VAL A 160 8.97 8.64 -7.48
C VAL A 160 8.74 7.18 -7.13
N ASN A 161 8.25 6.42 -8.10
CA ASN A 161 7.99 4.99 -7.98
C ASN A 161 9.00 4.19 -8.82
N GLU A 162 9.64 3.18 -8.23
CA GLU A 162 10.39 2.11 -8.91
C GLU A 162 11.53 2.58 -9.85
N ALA A 163 12.32 3.58 -9.40
CA ALA A 163 13.43 4.10 -10.19
C ALA A 163 14.66 3.18 -10.20
N ILE A 164 14.80 2.26 -9.23
CA ILE A 164 15.87 1.25 -9.21
C ILE A 164 15.51 0.08 -10.15
N ASP A 165 16.51 -0.35 -10.94
CA ASP A 165 16.35 -1.46 -11.87
C ASP A 165 16.26 -2.81 -11.13
N ASP A 166 15.61 -3.81 -11.74
CA ASP A 166 15.61 -5.16 -11.20
C ASP A 166 16.87 -5.95 -11.55
N ASP A 167 17.58 -5.56 -12.61
CA ASP A 167 18.90 -6.08 -12.93
C ASP A 167 19.93 -5.49 -11.96
N SER A 168 20.57 -6.36 -11.17
CA SER A 168 21.55 -6.00 -10.16
C SER A 168 22.83 -5.38 -10.73
N THR A 169 23.08 -5.54 -12.04
CA THR A 169 24.19 -4.92 -12.74
C THR A 169 23.93 -3.47 -13.11
N GLN A 170 22.66 -3.04 -13.08
CA GLN A 170 22.24 -1.68 -13.35
C GLN A 170 21.91 -0.94 -12.05
N PHE A 171 22.02 0.39 -12.05
CA PHE A 171 21.59 1.18 -10.90
C PHE A 171 20.16 1.70 -11.09
N LEU A 172 19.99 2.71 -11.94
CA LEU A 172 18.67 3.22 -12.29
C LEU A 172 18.07 2.42 -13.43
N ARG A 173 16.74 2.28 -13.38
CA ARG A 173 15.94 1.67 -14.41
C ARG A 173 16.11 2.40 -15.73
N ASN A 174 16.28 1.64 -16.82
CA ASN A 174 16.41 2.17 -18.18
C ASN A 174 15.10 2.75 -18.77
N SER A 175 14.48 3.68 -18.04
CA SER A 175 13.24 4.38 -18.38
C SER A 175 13.47 5.59 -19.30
N MET A 176 12.42 6.08 -19.96
CA MET A 176 12.50 7.32 -20.75
C MET A 176 12.87 8.53 -19.88
N TRP A 177 12.41 8.56 -18.63
CA TRP A 177 12.85 9.54 -17.62
C TRP A 177 14.38 9.55 -17.47
N TYR A 178 14.98 8.38 -17.25
CA TYR A 178 16.43 8.28 -17.09
C TYR A 178 17.19 8.58 -18.39
N LYS A 179 16.70 8.07 -19.54
CA LYS A 179 17.34 8.31 -20.85
C LYS A 179 17.38 9.78 -21.26
N ILE A 180 16.35 10.55 -20.91
CA ILE A 180 16.25 11.97 -21.28
C ILE A 180 16.89 12.88 -20.21
N CYS A 181 16.64 12.62 -18.92
CA CYS A 181 17.02 13.53 -17.84
C CYS A 181 18.25 13.11 -17.03
N GLY A 182 18.72 11.86 -17.14
CA GLY A 182 19.71 11.30 -16.21
C GLY A 182 19.13 11.08 -14.81
N GLU A 183 19.93 11.18 -13.75
CA GLU A 183 19.43 11.02 -12.36
C GLU A 183 18.55 12.21 -11.90
N ASP A 184 18.65 13.36 -12.58
CA ASP A 184 18.06 14.64 -12.13
C ASP A 184 16.56 14.61 -11.94
N PHE A 185 15.81 13.82 -12.72
CA PHE A 185 14.34 13.78 -12.62
C PHE A 185 13.89 13.37 -11.22
N ILE A 186 14.68 12.56 -10.50
CA ILE A 186 14.33 12.07 -9.17
C ILE A 186 14.37 13.24 -8.18
N ALA A 187 15.50 13.93 -8.06
CA ALA A 187 15.64 15.07 -7.15
C ALA A 187 14.65 16.19 -7.51
N LYS A 188 14.51 16.49 -8.80
CA LYS A 188 13.56 17.49 -9.29
C LYS A 188 12.11 17.17 -8.97
N ALA A 189 11.68 15.91 -9.08
CA ALA A 189 10.32 15.53 -8.70
C ALA A 189 10.02 15.83 -7.22
N PHE A 190 10.97 15.54 -6.32
CA PHE A 190 10.82 15.87 -4.90
C PHE A 190 10.80 17.38 -4.64
N GLU A 191 11.71 18.14 -5.27
CA GLU A 191 11.71 19.60 -5.18
C GLU A 191 10.37 20.20 -5.62
N TYR A 192 9.84 19.77 -6.78
CA TYR A 192 8.57 20.25 -7.30
C TYR A 192 7.37 19.88 -6.41
N ALA A 193 7.37 18.65 -5.86
CA ALA A 193 6.31 18.22 -4.96
C ALA A 193 6.32 19.03 -3.65
N HIS A 194 7.51 19.31 -3.11
CA HIS A 194 7.67 20.12 -1.91
C HIS A 194 7.32 21.60 -2.14
N GLU A 195 7.70 22.17 -3.30
CA GLU A 195 7.29 23.52 -3.70
C GLU A 195 5.77 23.65 -3.75
N ALA A 196 5.07 22.64 -4.27
CA ALA A 196 3.62 22.64 -4.39
C ALA A 196 2.90 22.45 -3.02
N ASP A 197 3.32 21.47 -2.22
CA ASP A 197 2.79 21.26 -0.86
C ASP A 197 3.90 20.91 0.15
N PRO A 198 4.44 21.91 0.87
CA PRO A 198 5.48 21.69 1.87
C PRO A 198 5.05 20.83 3.06
N ASN A 199 3.75 20.65 3.28
CA ASN A 199 3.21 19.89 4.41
C ASN A 199 2.97 18.40 4.09
N ALA A 200 2.98 18.02 2.82
CA ALA A 200 2.84 16.63 2.42
C ALA A 200 4.11 15.83 2.74
N VAL A 201 3.95 14.59 3.19
CA VAL A 201 5.08 13.69 3.42
C VAL A 201 5.48 13.07 2.09
N LEU A 202 6.73 13.27 1.67
CA LEU A 202 7.21 12.84 0.36
C LEU A 202 7.96 11.51 0.43
N PHE A 203 7.51 10.54 -0.37
CA PHE A 203 8.00 9.16 -0.41
C PHE A 203 8.70 8.82 -1.71
N TYR A 204 9.79 8.06 -1.60
CA TYR A 204 10.23 7.15 -2.67
C TYR A 204 9.58 5.79 -2.42
N ASN A 205 8.94 5.18 -3.42
CA ASN A 205 8.22 3.90 -3.29
C ASN A 205 8.80 2.83 -4.24
N ASP A 206 9.01 1.61 -3.77
CA ASP A 206 9.57 0.52 -4.60
C ASP A 206 9.24 -0.88 -4.03
N TYR A 207 9.31 -1.91 -4.89
CA TYR A 207 9.19 -3.33 -4.52
C TYR A 207 10.56 -4.00 -4.36
N ASN A 208 10.55 -5.21 -3.79
CA ASN A 208 11.74 -6.05 -3.54
C ASN A 208 12.79 -5.40 -2.62
N THR A 209 12.44 -4.31 -1.94
CA THR A 209 13.29 -3.52 -1.03
C THR A 209 13.78 -4.29 0.20
N GLU A 210 13.19 -5.42 0.50
CA GLU A 210 13.60 -6.36 1.54
C GLU A 210 14.73 -7.27 1.08
N ARG A 211 14.84 -7.55 -0.23
CA ARG A 211 15.89 -8.38 -0.81
C ARG A 211 17.23 -7.63 -0.74
N PRO A 212 18.31 -8.26 -0.24
CA PRO A 212 19.58 -7.56 0.04
C PRO A 212 20.12 -6.76 -1.14
N GLU A 213 20.10 -7.34 -2.32
CA GLU A 213 20.60 -6.77 -3.56
C GLU A 213 19.92 -5.42 -3.89
N LYS A 214 18.58 -5.42 -4.03
CA LYS A 214 17.82 -4.20 -4.37
C LYS A 214 17.77 -3.22 -3.20
N ARG A 215 17.73 -3.73 -1.96
CA ARG A 215 17.80 -2.92 -0.73
C ARG A 215 19.03 -2.01 -0.70
N GLU A 216 20.22 -2.54 -1.01
CA GLU A 216 21.45 -1.76 -0.99
C GLU A 216 21.45 -0.65 -2.04
N ARG A 217 20.93 -0.91 -3.24
CA ARG A 217 20.81 0.09 -4.30
C ARG A 217 19.78 1.17 -3.95
N VAL A 218 18.60 0.80 -3.46
CA VAL A 218 17.62 1.78 -2.98
C VAL A 218 18.21 2.63 -1.84
N TYR A 219 18.89 2.02 -0.87
CA TYR A 219 19.56 2.77 0.19
C TYR A 219 20.58 3.77 -0.35
N ARG A 220 21.40 3.37 -1.33
CA ARG A 220 22.38 4.27 -1.97
C ARG A 220 21.70 5.48 -2.63
N LEU A 221 20.58 5.27 -3.33
CA LEU A 221 19.80 6.35 -3.92
C LEU A 221 19.26 7.28 -2.83
N LEU A 222 18.59 6.74 -1.82
CA LEU A 222 18.01 7.53 -0.72
C LEU A 222 19.08 8.30 0.05
N LYS A 223 20.24 7.69 0.31
CA LYS A 223 21.37 8.37 0.95
C LYS A 223 21.86 9.55 0.11
N LYS A 224 22.02 9.39 -1.21
CA LYS A 224 22.39 10.51 -2.11
C LYS A 224 21.39 11.66 -1.99
N LEU A 225 20.08 11.37 -1.99
CA LEU A 225 19.03 12.39 -1.88
C LEU A 225 19.06 13.10 -0.52
N VAL A 226 19.20 12.36 0.57
CA VAL A 226 19.30 12.91 1.93
C VAL A 226 20.56 13.76 2.11
N ASP A 227 21.73 13.27 1.68
CA ASP A 227 22.99 14.02 1.74
C ASP A 227 22.93 15.32 0.92
N ALA A 228 22.19 15.30 -0.19
CA ALA A 228 21.95 16.46 -1.05
C ALA A 228 20.84 17.40 -0.54
N HIS A 229 20.25 17.12 0.62
CA HIS A 229 19.14 17.90 1.21
C HIS A 229 17.90 17.99 0.32
N VAL A 230 17.66 16.99 -0.54
CA VAL A 230 16.40 16.85 -1.28
C VAL A 230 15.26 16.65 -0.28
N PRO A 231 14.06 17.24 -0.47
CA PRO A 231 12.96 17.15 0.49
C PRO A 231 12.27 15.77 0.46
N ILE A 232 12.99 14.73 0.85
CA ILE A 232 12.48 13.38 1.03
C ILE A 232 12.27 13.12 2.53
N ASN A 233 11.11 12.58 2.89
CA ASN A 233 10.76 12.36 4.30
C ASN A 233 10.67 10.88 4.67
N ALA A 234 10.37 10.03 3.69
CA ALA A 234 10.05 8.64 3.94
C ALA A 234 10.32 7.73 2.74
N VAL A 235 10.32 6.42 2.99
CA VAL A 235 10.37 5.37 1.98
C VAL A 235 9.16 4.46 2.11
N GLY A 236 8.57 4.11 0.96
CA GLY A 236 7.51 3.14 0.80
C GLY A 236 8.11 1.82 0.34
N LEU A 237 7.80 0.74 1.06
CA LEU A 237 8.16 -0.62 0.68
C LEU A 237 6.85 -1.28 0.24
N GLN A 238 6.71 -1.56 -1.05
CA GLN A 238 5.43 -2.06 -1.60
C GLN A 238 4.94 -3.30 -0.86
N ALA A 239 5.84 -4.23 -0.55
CA ALA A 239 5.52 -5.47 0.17
C ALA A 239 4.60 -6.44 -0.60
N HIS A 240 4.80 -6.52 -1.91
CA HIS A 240 4.30 -7.64 -2.72
C HIS A 240 5.13 -8.89 -2.44
N TRP A 241 4.61 -9.76 -1.58
CA TRP A 241 5.36 -10.86 -0.99
C TRP A 241 4.67 -12.20 -1.21
N SER A 242 5.27 -13.27 -0.69
CA SER A 242 4.65 -14.60 -0.73
C SER A 242 4.75 -15.31 0.61
N ILE A 243 4.11 -16.46 0.74
CA ILE A 243 4.24 -17.31 1.92
C ILE A 243 5.67 -17.85 2.17
N TYR A 244 6.62 -17.57 1.26
CA TYR A 244 8.01 -18.01 1.35
C TYR A 244 9.00 -16.87 1.62
N GLU A 245 8.60 -15.61 1.44
CA GLU A 245 9.49 -14.45 1.56
C GLU A 245 8.70 -13.19 1.95
N PRO A 246 9.32 -12.22 2.65
CA PRO A 246 10.68 -12.26 3.18
C PRO A 246 10.80 -13.08 4.46
N THR A 247 12.03 -13.37 4.85
CA THR A 247 12.34 -13.79 6.21
C THR A 247 12.19 -12.62 7.19
N ARG A 248 12.00 -12.92 8.48
CA ARG A 248 12.03 -11.92 9.55
C ARG A 248 13.31 -11.08 9.51
N GLN A 249 14.46 -11.72 9.30
CA GLN A 249 15.75 -11.03 9.30
C GLN A 249 15.85 -10.02 8.16
N GLU A 250 15.42 -10.37 6.95
CA GLU A 250 15.44 -9.47 5.79
C GLU A 250 14.55 -8.25 6.02
N LEU A 251 13.35 -8.46 6.54
CA LEU A 251 12.41 -7.40 6.85
C LEU A 251 12.93 -6.46 7.95
N GLU A 252 13.44 -7.00 9.06
CA GLU A 252 14.03 -6.19 10.12
C GLU A 252 15.26 -5.41 9.64
N THR A 253 16.07 -6.00 8.76
CA THR A 253 17.25 -5.35 8.17
C THR A 253 16.82 -4.20 7.26
N ALA A 254 15.80 -4.38 6.42
CA ALA A 254 15.26 -3.32 5.57
C ALA A 254 14.77 -2.12 6.38
N ILE A 255 13.94 -2.36 7.40
CA ILE A 255 13.40 -1.29 8.24
C ILE A 255 14.53 -0.50 8.92
N LYS A 256 15.49 -1.20 9.56
CA LYS A 256 16.62 -0.55 10.24
C LYS A 256 17.47 0.28 9.29
N LYS A 257 17.74 -0.28 8.11
CA LYS A 257 18.63 0.35 7.13
C LYS A 257 18.03 1.63 6.57
N PHE A 258 16.75 1.64 6.19
CA PHE A 258 16.13 2.86 5.72
C PHE A 258 15.91 3.87 6.85
N ALA A 259 15.57 3.40 8.05
CA ALA A 259 15.45 4.25 9.23
C ALA A 259 16.78 4.92 9.64
N SER A 260 17.94 4.32 9.34
CA SER A 260 19.24 4.94 9.66
C SER A 260 19.55 6.17 8.83
N LEU A 261 18.79 6.44 7.76
CA LEU A 261 18.84 7.69 6.99
C LEU A 261 17.97 8.80 7.61
N GLY A 262 17.30 8.55 8.74
CA GLY A 262 16.32 9.46 9.33
C GLY A 262 14.94 9.40 8.65
N LEU A 263 14.76 8.56 7.64
CA LEU A 263 13.50 8.40 6.91
C LEU A 263 12.49 7.56 7.70
N LYS A 264 11.20 7.90 7.57
CA LYS A 264 10.11 7.02 8.01
C LYS A 264 9.89 5.90 7.00
N VAL A 265 9.33 4.78 7.47
CA VAL A 265 9.01 3.61 6.64
C VAL A 265 7.49 3.44 6.61
N GLN A 266 6.93 3.20 5.42
CA GLN A 266 5.57 2.69 5.27
C GLN A 266 5.57 1.43 4.39
N PHE A 267 4.70 0.49 4.71
CA PHE A 267 4.38 -0.63 3.84
C PHE A 267 3.16 -0.23 3.02
N THR A 268 3.32 -0.13 1.70
CA THR A 268 2.42 0.69 0.87
C THR A 268 1.43 -0.12 0.05
N GLU A 269 1.74 -1.39 -0.24
CA GLU A 269 1.01 -2.23 -1.20
C GLU A 269 0.98 -3.71 -0.73
N LEU A 270 0.83 -3.94 0.58
CA LEU A 270 0.97 -5.26 1.20
C LEU A 270 -0.06 -6.26 0.64
N ASP A 271 0.47 -7.34 0.07
CA ASP A 271 -0.25 -8.55 -0.27
C ASP A 271 0.71 -9.76 -0.13
N ILE A 272 0.17 -10.93 0.27
CA ILE A 272 1.00 -12.12 0.51
C ILE A 272 0.47 -13.27 -0.33
N SER A 273 1.08 -13.45 -1.50
CA SER A 273 0.76 -14.52 -2.44
C SER A 273 0.93 -15.91 -1.83
N VAL A 274 -0.02 -16.81 -2.10
CA VAL A 274 0.07 -18.23 -1.71
C VAL A 274 0.98 -19.06 -2.64
N TYR A 275 1.55 -18.42 -3.66
CA TYR A 275 2.50 -18.98 -4.62
C TYR A 275 3.85 -18.29 -4.50
N PRO A 276 4.96 -18.96 -4.87
CA PRO A 276 6.25 -18.30 -5.04
C PRO A 276 6.16 -17.13 -6.00
N TRP A 277 6.95 -16.09 -5.77
CA TRP A 277 7.06 -14.97 -6.69
C TRP A 277 7.61 -15.43 -8.04
N GLU A 278 6.97 -15.00 -9.13
CA GLU A 278 7.47 -15.23 -10.49
C GLU A 278 7.41 -13.91 -11.27
N LYS A 279 8.55 -13.46 -11.80
CA LYS A 279 8.64 -12.19 -12.53
C LYS A 279 7.97 -12.24 -13.90
N ASN A 280 8.11 -13.37 -14.59
CA ASN A 280 7.71 -13.51 -15.98
C ASN A 280 6.37 -14.22 -16.08
N LYS A 281 5.48 -13.67 -16.94
CA LYS A 281 4.23 -14.34 -17.29
C LYS A 281 4.51 -15.69 -17.94
N ARG A 282 3.70 -16.68 -17.58
CA ARG A 282 3.75 -18.01 -18.19
C ARG A 282 2.38 -18.68 -18.16
N GLU A 283 2.21 -19.68 -19.01
CA GLU A 283 1.01 -20.51 -18.99
C GLU A 283 0.91 -21.36 -17.72
N LEU A 284 -0.32 -21.72 -17.38
CA LEU A 284 -0.63 -22.68 -16.32
C LEU A 284 -0.07 -24.05 -16.72
N ARG A 285 0.72 -24.67 -15.84
CA ARG A 285 1.29 -25.99 -16.15
C ARG A 285 0.23 -27.08 -15.93
N PRO A 286 0.21 -28.15 -16.75
CA PRO A 286 -0.65 -29.30 -16.49
C PRO A 286 -0.42 -29.86 -15.07
N GLY A 287 -1.49 -29.98 -14.28
CA GLY A 287 -1.44 -30.49 -12.91
C GLY A 287 -0.95 -29.48 -11.85
N GLU A 288 -0.74 -28.21 -12.21
CA GLU A 288 -0.36 -27.19 -11.23
C GLU A 288 -1.47 -26.94 -10.21
N ASP A 289 -1.14 -27.07 -8.93
CA ASP A 289 -2.10 -26.89 -7.84
C ASP A 289 -2.49 -25.41 -7.69
N MET A 290 -3.74 -25.10 -8.04
CA MET A 290 -4.34 -23.77 -7.89
C MET A 290 -5.22 -23.63 -6.62
N SER A 291 -5.23 -24.64 -5.76
CA SER A 291 -6.10 -24.67 -4.59
C SER A 291 -5.61 -23.72 -3.49
N TYR A 292 -6.54 -23.14 -2.75
CA TYR A 292 -6.22 -22.51 -1.47
C TYR A 292 -6.31 -23.58 -0.37
N SER A 293 -5.33 -24.49 -0.38
CA SER A 293 -5.24 -25.63 0.55
C SER A 293 -5.05 -25.20 2.00
N ASP A 294 -5.32 -26.09 2.94
CA ASP A 294 -5.14 -25.80 4.38
C ASP A 294 -3.67 -25.51 4.73
N GLU A 295 -2.73 -26.16 4.05
CA GLU A 295 -1.30 -25.85 4.17
C GLU A 295 -0.99 -24.40 3.73
N ARG A 296 -1.54 -23.96 2.58
CA ARG A 296 -1.37 -22.58 2.09
C ARG A 296 -2.03 -21.56 3.01
N LYS A 297 -3.21 -21.87 3.57
CA LYS A 297 -3.88 -21.03 4.59
C LYS A 297 -3.01 -20.84 5.82
N GLN A 298 -2.47 -21.94 6.36
CA GLN A 298 -1.61 -21.90 7.55
C GLN A 298 -0.34 -21.09 7.29
N LYS A 299 0.38 -21.39 6.20
CA LYS A 299 1.62 -20.66 5.85
C LYS A 299 1.36 -19.17 5.61
N GLN A 300 0.25 -18.82 4.96
CA GLN A 300 -0.13 -17.42 4.80
C GLN A 300 -0.46 -16.75 6.14
N GLY A 301 -1.16 -17.45 7.03
CA GLY A 301 -1.42 -16.98 8.38
C GLY A 301 -0.14 -16.72 9.18
N ASP A 302 0.80 -17.66 9.15
CA ASP A 302 2.09 -17.56 9.84
C ASP A 302 2.94 -16.42 9.26
N GLN A 303 2.96 -16.26 7.94
CA GLN A 303 3.69 -15.16 7.29
C GLN A 303 3.07 -13.80 7.65
N TYR A 304 1.74 -13.67 7.61
CA TYR A 304 1.06 -12.45 8.06
C TYR A 304 1.32 -12.14 9.54
N GLN A 305 1.31 -13.16 10.40
CA GLN A 305 1.64 -13.00 11.82
C GLN A 305 3.05 -12.42 11.98
N MET A 306 4.03 -13.05 11.32
CA MET A 306 5.43 -12.65 11.39
C MET A 306 5.63 -11.19 10.95
N VAL A 307 5.09 -10.79 9.79
CA VAL A 307 5.29 -9.43 9.28
C VAL A 307 4.66 -8.39 10.20
N PHE A 308 3.45 -8.64 10.72
CA PHE A 308 2.79 -7.70 11.62
C PHE A 308 3.42 -7.64 13.02
N GLU A 309 4.00 -8.72 13.51
CA GLU A 309 4.86 -8.69 14.71
C GLU A 309 6.07 -7.77 14.50
N VAL A 310 6.73 -7.86 13.34
CA VAL A 310 7.85 -6.96 12.98
C VAL A 310 7.36 -5.52 12.88
N PHE A 311 6.25 -5.25 12.19
CA PHE A 311 5.71 -3.90 12.06
C PHE A 311 5.43 -3.27 13.43
N ARG A 312 4.79 -4.03 14.35
CA ARG A 312 4.54 -3.57 15.73
C ARG A 312 5.84 -3.34 16.50
N LYS A 313 6.83 -4.22 16.38
CA LYS A 313 8.16 -4.10 17.02
C LYS A 313 8.86 -2.80 16.61
N TYR A 314 8.75 -2.40 15.34
CA TYR A 314 9.38 -1.19 14.80
C TYR A 314 8.43 0.00 14.65
N LYS A 315 7.34 0.09 15.43
CA LYS A 315 6.33 1.17 15.34
C LYS A 315 6.85 2.62 15.47
N LYS A 316 8.09 2.82 15.94
CA LYS A 316 8.74 4.16 15.95
C LYS A 316 9.21 4.60 14.55
N ASN A 317 9.49 3.63 13.69
CA ASN A 317 10.01 3.80 12.33
C ASN A 317 8.94 3.48 11.28
N VAL A 318 8.11 2.46 11.52
CA VAL A 318 6.98 2.06 10.69
C VAL A 318 5.77 2.92 11.01
N THR A 319 5.32 3.70 10.03
CA THR A 319 4.31 4.76 10.21
C THR A 319 3.00 4.54 9.44
N GLY A 320 2.86 3.39 8.76
CA GLY A 320 1.68 3.05 7.99
C GLY A 320 1.83 1.69 7.32
N VAL A 321 0.72 0.95 7.24
CA VAL A 321 0.61 -0.31 6.49
C VAL A 321 -0.64 -0.24 5.62
N THR A 322 -0.51 -0.39 4.31
CA THR A 322 -1.60 -0.35 3.34
C THR A 322 -1.65 -1.66 2.58
N PHE A 323 -2.85 -2.24 2.46
CA PHE A 323 -3.09 -3.44 1.67
C PHE A 323 -3.37 -3.10 0.20
N TRP A 324 -2.87 -3.89 -0.73
CA TRP A 324 -3.15 -3.70 -2.16
C TRP A 324 -4.39 -4.50 -2.58
N ASN A 325 -5.52 -3.79 -2.66
CA ASN A 325 -6.90 -4.28 -2.77
C ASN A 325 -7.55 -4.73 -1.43
N ILE A 326 -8.88 -4.82 -1.44
CA ILE A 326 -9.71 -4.93 -0.22
C ILE A 326 -9.86 -6.37 0.27
N SER A 327 -10.04 -7.31 -0.66
CA SER A 327 -10.36 -8.71 -0.35
C SER A 327 -10.04 -9.62 -1.53
N ASP A 328 -10.01 -10.92 -1.29
CA ASP A 328 -9.80 -11.94 -2.31
C ASP A 328 -10.92 -12.03 -3.35
N ARG A 329 -11.94 -11.15 -3.31
CA ARG A 329 -12.87 -10.99 -4.44
C ARG A 329 -12.15 -10.50 -5.69
N TYR A 330 -11.23 -9.56 -5.52
CA TYR A 330 -10.45 -8.95 -6.60
C TYR A 330 -9.08 -8.57 -6.06
N THR A 331 -8.04 -9.05 -6.74
CA THR A 331 -6.68 -8.57 -6.54
C THR A 331 -5.96 -8.49 -7.89
N TRP A 332 -5.05 -7.55 -8.04
CA TRP A 332 -4.19 -7.45 -9.24
C TRP A 332 -3.37 -8.73 -9.50
N LEU A 333 -3.13 -9.55 -8.46
CA LEU A 333 -2.44 -10.84 -8.56
C LEU A 333 -3.30 -11.96 -9.18
N ASP A 334 -4.60 -11.75 -9.39
CA ASP A 334 -5.43 -12.75 -10.06
C ASP A 334 -5.06 -12.84 -11.54
N GLY A 335 -4.68 -14.03 -11.99
CA GLY A 335 -4.21 -14.25 -13.35
C GLY A 335 -2.79 -13.72 -13.62
N TYR A 336 -2.12 -13.14 -12.61
CA TYR A 336 -0.72 -12.75 -12.70
C TYR A 336 0.14 -13.61 -11.77
N PRO A 337 1.33 -14.08 -12.21
CA PRO A 337 1.83 -14.06 -13.58
C PRO A 337 1.25 -15.19 -14.46
N VAL A 338 0.37 -16.02 -13.90
CA VAL A 338 -0.21 -17.19 -14.57
C VAL A 338 -1.69 -16.94 -14.87
N PRO A 339 -2.08 -16.75 -16.14
CA PRO A 339 -3.47 -16.53 -16.53
C PRO A 339 -4.39 -17.62 -15.99
N GLY A 340 -5.55 -17.23 -15.44
CA GLY A 340 -6.53 -18.14 -14.85
C GLY A 340 -6.24 -18.61 -13.41
N ARG A 341 -5.07 -18.32 -12.83
CA ARG A 341 -4.72 -18.70 -11.45
C ARG A 341 -5.16 -17.63 -10.44
N LYS A 342 -6.05 -18.00 -9.50
CA LYS A 342 -6.48 -17.15 -8.38
C LYS A 342 -5.41 -17.11 -7.29
N ASN A 343 -5.15 -15.94 -6.70
CA ASN A 343 -4.00 -15.76 -5.78
C ASN A 343 -4.31 -15.81 -4.27
N TYR A 344 -5.48 -15.32 -3.84
CA TYR A 344 -5.91 -15.25 -2.43
C TYR A 344 -4.97 -14.50 -1.46
N PRO A 345 -4.42 -13.32 -1.78
CA PRO A 345 -3.30 -12.77 -1.05
C PRO A 345 -3.67 -11.88 0.14
N LEU A 346 -4.96 -11.66 0.44
CA LEU A 346 -5.43 -10.64 1.39
C LEU A 346 -6.00 -11.21 2.69
N LEU A 347 -6.43 -10.36 3.62
CA LEU A 347 -6.98 -10.78 4.92
C LEU A 347 -8.46 -11.18 4.88
N PHE A 348 -9.19 -10.77 3.84
CA PHE A 348 -10.62 -11.00 3.72
C PHE A 348 -10.93 -11.83 2.48
N ASP A 349 -11.89 -12.75 2.59
CA ASP A 349 -12.30 -13.61 1.49
C ASP A 349 -13.17 -12.86 0.46
N LYS A 350 -13.60 -13.57 -0.59
CA LYS A 350 -14.46 -13.02 -1.65
C LYS A 350 -15.80 -12.41 -1.17
N ASN A 351 -16.21 -12.73 0.06
CA ASN A 351 -17.45 -12.29 0.69
C ASN A 351 -17.20 -11.26 1.80
N LEU A 352 -16.00 -10.67 1.86
CA LEU A 352 -15.57 -9.72 2.91
C LEU A 352 -15.57 -10.35 4.31
N LYS A 353 -15.45 -11.68 4.43
CA LYS A 353 -15.32 -12.36 5.71
C LYS A 353 -13.85 -12.52 6.09
N PRO A 354 -13.48 -12.36 7.37
CA PRO A 354 -12.13 -12.60 7.84
C PRO A 354 -11.63 -14.00 7.49
N LYS A 355 -10.43 -14.09 6.90
CA LYS A 355 -9.69 -15.35 6.73
C LYS A 355 -8.93 -15.69 8.02
N GLU A 356 -8.33 -16.87 8.09
CA GLU A 356 -7.42 -17.22 9.21
C GLU A 356 -6.30 -16.18 9.38
N ALA A 357 -5.74 -15.70 8.26
CA ALA A 357 -4.72 -14.66 8.27
C ALA A 357 -5.16 -13.37 8.99
N PHE A 358 -6.43 -12.99 8.93
CA PHE A 358 -6.93 -11.82 9.68
C PHE A 358 -6.75 -12.02 11.19
N TRP A 359 -7.13 -13.18 11.71
CA TRP A 359 -7.05 -13.48 13.14
C TRP A 359 -5.61 -13.57 13.64
N ARG A 360 -4.70 -14.05 12.80
CA ARG A 360 -3.25 -14.04 13.05
C ARG A 360 -2.67 -12.63 13.17
N VAL A 361 -3.26 -11.67 12.44
CA VAL A 361 -2.87 -10.27 12.47
C VAL A 361 -3.39 -9.58 13.75
N VAL A 362 -4.63 -9.82 14.15
CA VAL A 362 -5.30 -9.04 15.23
C VAL A 362 -5.20 -9.62 16.65
N ASN A 363 -4.88 -10.90 16.82
CA ASN A 363 -4.80 -11.54 18.14
C ASN A 363 -3.38 -11.45 18.73
N PHE A 364 -3.04 -10.32 19.37
CA PHE A 364 -1.72 -10.07 19.97
C PHE A 364 -1.77 -9.28 21.28
#